data_AF-A0A8T7IY12-F1
#
_entry.id   AF-A0A8T7IY12-F1
#
_cell.length_a   1.000
_cell.length_b   1.000
_cell.length_c   1.000
_cell.angle_alpha   90.00
_cell.angle_beta   90.00
_cell.angle_gamma   90.00
#
_symmetry.space_group_name_H-M   'P 1'
#
loop_
_entity.id
_entity.type
_entity.pdbx_description
1 polymer ?
#
loop_
_entity_poly.entity_id
_entity_poly.type
_entity_poly.pdbx_seq_one_letter_code
_entity_poly.pdbx_strand_id
1 'polypeptide(L)'
;MKECNSCGKCCTKYGAQDLSVTEQELELWELFNPEIFQYSKNGKVWFDPQTGKPLKTCPWLVQLDKKTICSIYQSRPQDCKSYPSLVTEVISDGCEMLEESDIGNIKKAQQQLDVIMLDSRN
;
A
#
# COMPACT_ATOMS: atom_id res chain seq x y z
N MET A 1 -8.67 -2.11 17.64
CA MET A 1 -7.76 -1.66 16.58
C MET A 1 -7.76 -0.14 16.42
N LYS A 2 -6.58 0.44 16.20
CA LYS A 2 -6.33 1.87 15.96
C LYS A 2 -6.11 2.16 14.48
N GLU A 3 -6.21 3.45 14.13
CA GLU A 3 -5.88 3.98 12.80
C GLU A 3 -4.41 3.76 12.41
N CYS A 4 -4.15 3.67 11.11
CA CYS A 4 -2.80 3.61 10.58
C CYS A 4 -2.02 4.88 10.95
N ASN A 5 -0.88 4.72 11.60
CA ASN A 5 -0.03 5.83 12.04
C ASN A 5 1.09 6.20 11.05
N SER A 6 1.08 5.62 9.85
CA SER A 6 2.12 5.80 8.83
C SER A 6 3.52 5.33 9.26
N CYS A 7 3.61 4.22 10.00
CA CYS A 7 4.91 3.61 10.38
C CYS A 7 5.71 3.03 9.20
N GLY A 8 5.09 2.86 8.01
CA GLY A 8 5.76 2.39 6.79
C GLY A 8 5.92 0.88 6.64
N LYS A 9 5.70 0.07 7.69
CA LYS A 9 5.94 -1.39 7.67
C LYS A 9 5.27 -2.11 6.49
N CYS A 10 3.96 -1.93 6.30
CA CYS A 10 3.22 -2.52 5.19
C CYS A 10 3.64 -1.93 3.84
N CYS A 11 3.86 -0.61 3.76
CA CYS A 11 4.28 0.06 2.54
C CYS A 11 5.64 -0.42 2.04
N THR A 12 6.61 -0.61 2.93
CA THR A 12 7.94 -1.12 2.60
C THR A 12 7.90 -2.59 2.22
N LYS A 13 7.05 -3.39 2.89
CA LYS A 13 6.97 -4.84 2.68
C LYS A 13 6.23 -5.20 1.38
N TYR A 14 5.07 -4.58 1.14
CA TYR A 14 4.18 -4.96 0.04
C TYR A 14 4.10 -3.93 -1.08
N GLY A 15 4.49 -2.67 -0.83
CA GLY A 15 4.29 -1.58 -1.79
C GLY A 15 5.28 -1.56 -2.96
N ALA A 16 6.21 -2.51 -3.05
CA ALA A 16 7.32 -2.48 -4.02
C ALA A 16 7.23 -3.55 -5.12
N GLN A 17 6.74 -4.74 -4.78
CA GLN A 17 6.79 -5.93 -5.65
C GLN A 17 5.45 -6.66 -5.56
N ASP A 18 5.16 -7.47 -6.57
CA ASP A 18 3.94 -8.29 -6.67
C ASP A 18 2.62 -7.51 -6.58
N LEU A 19 2.66 -6.23 -6.96
CA LEU A 19 1.47 -5.40 -7.12
C LEU A 19 0.80 -5.69 -8.45
N SER A 20 -0.50 -5.93 -8.38
CA SER A 20 -1.41 -5.94 -9.51
C SER A 20 -1.89 -4.52 -9.80
N VAL A 21 -1.94 -4.17 -11.08
CA VAL A 21 -2.55 -2.94 -11.58
C VAL A 21 -3.44 -3.29 -12.73
N THR A 22 -4.63 -2.70 -12.75
CA THR A 22 -5.57 -2.87 -13.86
C THR A 22 -5.14 -2.06 -15.07
N GLU A 23 -5.62 -2.44 -16.25
CA GLU A 23 -5.41 -1.66 -17.48
C GLU A 23 -6.00 -0.25 -17.34
N GLN A 24 -7.17 -0.13 -16.71
CA GLN A 24 -7.83 1.15 -16.46
C GLN A 24 -6.99 2.07 -15.54
N GLU A 25 -6.35 1.54 -14.50
CA GLU A 25 -5.43 2.33 -13.66
C GLU A 25 -4.25 2.86 -14.46
N LEU A 26 -3.67 2.03 -15.34
CA LEU A 26 -2.56 2.42 -16.20
C LEU A 26 -2.97 3.51 -17.20
N GLU A 27 -4.13 3.39 -17.84
CA GLU A 27 -4.69 4.41 -18.75
C GLU A 27 -4.91 5.75 -18.02
N LEU A 28 -5.44 5.71 -16.79
CA LEU A 28 -5.65 6.91 -15.98
C LEU A 28 -4.32 7.56 -15.58
N TRP A 29 -3.30 6.77 -15.23
CA TRP A 29 -1.97 7.34 -14.97
C TRP A 29 -1.33 7.88 -16.24
N GLU A 30 -1.46 7.22 -17.39
CA GLU A 30 -0.94 7.74 -18.65
C GLU A 30 -1.53 9.12 -18.98
N LEU A 31 -2.83 9.31 -18.74
CA LEU A 31 -3.51 10.56 -19.04
C LEU A 31 -3.30 11.66 -17.99
N PHE A 32 -3.31 11.30 -16.70
CA PHE A 32 -3.38 12.29 -15.60
C PHE A 32 -2.16 12.31 -14.67
N ASN A 33 -1.35 11.24 -14.65
CA ASN A 33 -0.18 11.11 -13.77
C ASN A 33 1.01 10.47 -14.55
N PRO A 34 1.46 11.07 -15.66
CA PRO A 34 2.49 10.48 -16.53
C PRO A 34 3.81 10.21 -15.78
N GLU A 35 4.08 10.96 -14.72
CA GLU A 35 5.20 10.75 -13.82
C GLU A 35 5.13 9.43 -13.03
N ILE A 36 3.92 8.89 -12.81
CA ILE A 36 3.68 7.56 -12.23
C ILE A 36 3.74 6.51 -13.34
N PHE A 37 3.09 6.78 -14.47
CA PHE A 37 2.99 5.86 -15.59
C PHE A 37 4.35 5.42 -16.14
N GLN A 38 5.36 6.29 -16.16
CA GLN A 38 6.72 5.96 -16.61
C GLN A 38 7.38 4.81 -15.80
N TYR A 39 6.88 4.51 -14.59
CA TYR A 39 7.35 3.40 -13.77
C TYR A 39 6.57 2.10 -14.01
N SER A 40 5.68 2.07 -15.00
CA SER A 40 4.95 0.87 -15.42
C SER A 40 5.62 0.20 -16.62
N LYS A 41 5.50 -1.13 -16.70
CA LYS A 41 6.01 -1.94 -17.82
C LYS A 41 5.22 -3.23 -17.94
N ASN A 42 4.70 -3.51 -19.15
CA ASN A 42 3.97 -4.74 -19.46
C ASN A 42 2.84 -5.07 -18.45
N GLY A 43 2.01 -4.08 -18.11
CA GLY A 43 0.89 -4.27 -17.18
C GLY A 43 1.31 -4.45 -15.71
N LYS A 44 2.55 -4.11 -15.35
CA LYS A 44 3.10 -4.21 -13.99
C LYS A 44 3.72 -2.90 -13.57
N VAL A 45 3.91 -2.72 -12.27
CA VAL A 45 4.49 -1.50 -11.70
C VAL A 45 5.81 -1.70 -10.98
N TRP A 46 6.48 -0.55 -10.91
CA TRP A 46 7.78 -0.19 -10.36
C TRP A 46 8.95 -0.77 -11.13
N PHE A 47 9.11 -0.27 -12.34
CA PHE A 47 10.32 -0.40 -13.14
C PHE A 47 11.02 0.94 -13.22
N ASP A 48 12.35 0.93 -13.16
CA ASP A 48 13.17 2.11 -13.41
C ASP A 48 12.90 2.63 -14.84
N PRO A 49 12.47 3.89 -15.03
CA PRO A 49 12.09 4.40 -16.36
C PRO A 49 13.24 4.47 -17.37
N GLN A 50 14.50 4.52 -16.90
CA GLN A 50 15.67 4.65 -17.76
C GLN A 50 16.23 3.29 -18.15
N THR A 51 16.27 2.35 -17.21
CA THR A 51 16.89 1.02 -17.40
C THR A 51 15.88 -0.09 -17.67
N GLY A 52 14.60 0.15 -17.36
CA GLY A 52 13.51 -0.82 -17.48
C GLY A 52 13.64 -2.02 -16.53
N LYS A 53 14.48 -1.93 -15.49
CA LYS A 53 14.70 -2.97 -14.48
C LYS A 53 13.69 -2.85 -13.35
N PRO A 54 13.24 -3.98 -12.75
CA PRO A 54 12.33 -3.93 -11.62
C PRO A 54 13.00 -3.29 -10.39
N LEU A 55 12.25 -2.42 -9.71
CA LEU A 55 12.66 -1.80 -8.46
C LEU A 55 12.36 -2.74 -7.29
N LYS A 56 13.27 -2.79 -6.31
CA LYS A 56 13.08 -3.59 -5.08
C LYS A 56 12.30 -2.85 -4.00
N THR A 57 12.19 -1.54 -4.14
CA THR A 57 11.54 -0.62 -3.19
C THR A 57 10.59 0.28 -3.96
N CYS A 58 9.48 0.66 -3.34
CA CYS A 58 8.55 1.62 -3.92
C CYS A 58 9.25 2.98 -4.12
N PRO A 59 9.26 3.55 -5.34
CA PRO A 59 9.93 4.82 -5.61
C PRO A 59 9.19 6.03 -5.01
N TRP A 60 7.96 5.82 -4.53
CA TRP A 60 7.07 6.89 -4.02
C TRP A 60 6.99 6.95 -2.50
N LEU A 61 7.81 6.16 -1.78
CA LEU A 61 7.88 6.24 -0.33
C LEU A 61 8.87 7.31 0.11
N VAL A 62 8.39 8.24 0.91
CA VAL A 62 9.14 9.36 1.46
C VAL A 62 9.21 9.20 2.97
N GLN A 63 10.43 9.23 3.52
CA GLN A 63 10.62 9.23 4.96
C GLN A 63 10.63 10.68 5.48
N LEU A 64 9.71 11.00 6.38
CA LEU A 64 9.62 12.28 7.08
C LEU A 64 9.61 12.02 8.58
N ASP A 65 10.72 12.37 9.25
CA ASP A 65 10.96 12.03 10.65
C ASP A 65 10.72 10.53 10.94
N LYS A 66 9.75 10.23 11.81
CA LYS A 66 9.34 8.87 12.20
C LYS A 66 8.17 8.32 11.36
N LYS A 67 7.76 9.01 10.30
CA LYS A 67 6.67 8.61 9.42
C LYS A 67 7.17 8.28 8.02
N THR A 68 6.55 7.30 7.40
CA THR A 68 6.72 6.97 5.98
C THR A 68 5.45 7.37 5.25
N ILE A 69 5.57 8.28 4.29
CA ILE A 69 4.45 8.82 3.52
C ILE A 69 4.55 8.34 2.06
N CYS A 70 3.41 8.02 1.46
CA CYS A 70 3.32 7.79 0.02
C CYS A 70 3.09 9.11 -0.71
N SER A 71 4.02 9.56 -1.55
CA SER A 71 3.88 10.81 -2.29
C SER A 71 2.78 10.77 -3.35
N ILE A 72 2.33 9.57 -3.73
CA ILE A 72 1.23 9.33 -4.68
C ILE A 72 -0.02 8.80 -3.98
N TYR A 73 -0.27 9.15 -2.71
CA TYR A 73 -1.33 8.52 -1.89
C TYR A 73 -2.70 8.40 -2.58
N GLN A 74 -3.12 9.40 -3.36
CA GLN A 74 -4.39 9.39 -4.10
C GLN A 74 -4.33 8.55 -5.38
N SER A 75 -3.16 8.46 -6.00
CA SER A 75 -2.92 7.74 -7.26
C SER A 75 -2.21 6.40 -7.02
N ARG A 76 -2.20 5.89 -5.78
CA ARG A 76 -1.55 4.62 -5.46
C ARG A 76 -2.29 3.44 -6.11
N PRO A 77 -1.59 2.35 -6.46
CA PRO A 77 -2.20 1.12 -6.97
C PRO A 77 -3.32 0.62 -6.06
N GLN A 78 -4.36 0.00 -6.64
CA GLN A 78 -5.49 -0.55 -5.90
C GLN A 78 -5.07 -1.57 -4.83
N ASP A 79 -4.05 -2.38 -5.12
CA ASP A 79 -3.46 -3.30 -4.13
C ASP A 79 -2.94 -2.54 -2.91
N CYS A 80 -2.25 -1.42 -3.11
CA CYS A 80 -1.75 -0.57 -2.01
C CYS A 80 -2.88 0.03 -1.17
N LYS A 81 -4.07 0.26 -1.74
CA LYS A 81 -5.25 0.75 -1.02
C LYS A 81 -5.89 -0.31 -0.13
N SER A 82 -5.70 -1.58 -0.48
CA SER A 82 -6.34 -2.73 0.19
C SER A 82 -5.59 -3.17 1.45
N TYR A 83 -4.30 -2.81 1.58
CA TYR A 83 -3.49 -3.17 2.74
C TYR A 83 -3.72 -2.26 3.95
N PRO A 84 -3.76 -2.82 5.18
CA PRO A 84 -3.81 -4.25 5.45
C PRO A 84 -5.18 -4.85 5.15
N SER A 85 -5.17 -6.09 4.62
CA SER A 85 -6.41 -6.79 4.24
C SER A 85 -6.88 -7.72 5.36
N LEU A 86 -5.93 -8.38 6.02
CA LEU A 86 -6.19 -9.37 7.06
C LEU A 86 -5.52 -8.98 8.38
N VAL A 87 -6.21 -9.20 9.50
CA VAL A 87 -5.61 -9.01 10.84
C VAL A 87 -4.38 -9.88 11.05
N THR A 88 -4.33 -11.07 10.43
CA THR A 88 -3.15 -11.93 10.49
C THR A 88 -1.91 -11.28 9.88
N GLU A 89 -2.06 -10.44 8.84
CA GLU A 89 -0.97 -9.63 8.28
C GLU A 89 -0.55 -8.57 9.28
N VAL A 90 -1.52 -7.85 9.87
CA VAL A 90 -1.28 -6.81 10.89
C VAL A 90 -0.48 -7.38 12.07
N ILE A 91 -0.80 -8.61 12.51
CA ILE A 91 -0.08 -9.33 13.59
C ILE A 91 1.31 -9.75 13.13
N SER A 92 1.42 -10.41 11.98
CA SER A 92 2.69 -10.90 11.43
C SER A 92 3.68 -9.75 11.20
N ASP A 93 3.17 -8.60 10.79
CA ASP A 93 3.98 -7.41 10.48
C ASP A 93 4.27 -6.54 11.71
N GLY A 94 3.79 -6.91 12.89
CA GLY A 94 3.98 -6.13 14.11
C GLY A 94 3.47 -4.70 13.97
N CYS A 95 2.32 -4.53 13.30
CA CYS A 95 1.74 -3.23 13.00
C CYS A 95 1.13 -2.61 14.26
N GLU A 96 1.34 -1.30 14.44
CA GLU A 96 0.90 -0.53 15.61
C GLU A 96 -0.60 -0.22 15.62
N MET A 97 -1.34 -0.66 14.60
CA MET A 97 -2.80 -0.66 14.60
C MET A 97 -3.35 -1.62 15.67
N LEU A 98 -2.61 -2.66 16.06
CA LEU A 98 -3.08 -3.64 17.04
C LEU A 98 -3.15 -3.08 18.46
N GLU A 99 -4.20 -3.48 19.15
CA GLU A 99 -4.39 -3.32 20.59
C GLU A 99 -4.41 -4.69 21.27
N GLU A 100 -4.13 -4.75 22.58
CA GLU A 100 -4.12 -6.02 23.33
C GLU A 100 -5.43 -6.81 23.21
N SER A 101 -6.55 -6.09 23.14
CA SER A 101 -7.89 -6.68 22.98
C SER A 101 -8.13 -7.31 21.61
N ASP A 102 -7.37 -6.93 20.58
CA ASP A 102 -7.52 -7.45 19.21
C ASP A 102 -6.96 -8.88 19.09
N ILE A 103 -5.90 -9.19 19.85
CA ILE A 103 -5.23 -10.49 19.83
C ILE A 103 -6.13 -11.59 20.42
N GLY A 104 -6.95 -11.24 21.42
CA GLY A 104 -7.86 -12.17 22.07
C GLY A 104 -9.10 -12.55 21.24
N ASN A 105 -9.41 -11.81 20.16
CA ASN A 105 -10.57 -12.08 19.30
C ASN A 105 -10.34 -11.60 17.86
N ILE A 106 -9.66 -12.42 17.07
CA ILE A 106 -9.32 -12.14 15.66
C ILE A 106 -10.55 -11.81 14.80
N LYS A 107 -11.69 -12.48 15.03
CA LYS A 107 -12.91 -12.21 14.26
C LYS A 107 -13.42 -10.79 14.50
N LYS A 108 -13.45 -10.35 15.75
CA LYS A 108 -13.84 -8.98 16.11
C LYS A 108 -12.82 -7.97 15.57
N ALA A 109 -11.52 -8.26 15.69
CA ALA A 109 -10.47 -7.41 15.15
C ALA A 109 -10.59 -7.24 13.63
N GLN A 110 -10.96 -8.29 12.89
CA GLN A 110 -11.14 -8.23 11.44
C GLN A 110 -12.31 -7.32 11.07
N GLN A 111 -13.44 -7.43 11.78
CA GLN A 111 -14.58 -6.53 11.58
C GLN A 111 -14.20 -5.07 11.83
N GLN A 112 -13.35 -4.79 12.82
CA GLN A 112 -12.85 -3.44 13.07
C GLN A 112 -11.90 -2.96 11.98
N LEU A 113 -10.98 -3.83 11.53
CA LEU A 113 -10.09 -3.52 10.41
C LEU A 113 -10.88 -3.18 9.15
N ASP A 114 -11.93 -3.94 8.85
CA ASP A 114 -12.76 -3.70 7.67
C ASP A 114 -13.49 -2.36 7.71
N VAL A 115 -13.89 -1.91 8.91
CA VAL A 115 -14.48 -0.57 9.11
C VAL A 115 -13.43 0.52 8.93
N ILE A 116 -12.23 0.37 9.52
CA ILE A 116 -11.13 1.34 9.40
C ILE A 116 -10.71 1.50 7.92
N MET A 117 -10.66 0.39 7.18
CA MET A 117 -10.19 0.38 5.80
C MET A 117 -11.29 0.67 4.76
N LEU A 118 -12.52 0.92 5.19
CA LEU A 118 -13.68 1.09 4.30
C LEU A 118 -13.44 2.19 3.27
N ASP A 119 -13.01 3.37 3.70
CA ASP A 119 -12.78 4.52 2.82
C ASP A 119 -11.57 4.31 1.90
N SER A 120 -10.58 3.53 2.35
CA SER A 120 -9.40 3.25 1.53
C SER A 120 -9.73 2.28 0.40
N ARG A 121 -10.65 1.33 0.62
CA ARG A 121 -11.00 0.26 -0.33
C ARG A 121 -12.03 0.67 -1.39
N ASN A 122 -12.73 1.78 -1.19
CA ASN A 122 -13.76 2.30 -2.09
C ASN A 122 -13.22 3.23 -3.18
#